data_AF-A0A0A2MKT7-F1
#
_entry.id   AF-A0A0A2MKT7-F1
#
_cell.length_a   1.000
_cell.length_b   1.000
_cell.length_c   1.000
_cell.angle_alpha   90.00
_cell.angle_beta   90.00
_cell.angle_gamma   90.00
#
_symmetry.space_group_name_H-M   'P 1'
#
loop_
_entity.id
_entity.type
_entity.pdbx_description
1 polymer ?
#
loop_
_entity_poly.entity_id
_entity_poly.type
_entity_poly.pdbx_seq_one_letter_code
_entity_poly.pdbx_strand_id
1 'polypeptide(L)'
;MKNINRMNYFITGIPPILLLAGWLFASSVWMIGALLTMVTGAFHIVVGIGLCIETNGKPIYLIYLLGVALFFILWIITNWENVVYMPPILATYMSVLLFIKAKLEKL
;
A
#
# COMPACT_ATOMS: atom_id res chain seq x y z
N MET A 1 12.53 9.92 6.07
CA MET A 1 12.18 8.90 5.03
C MET A 1 12.52 7.45 5.37
N LYS A 2 13.65 7.12 6.01
CA LYS A 2 13.99 5.72 6.36
C LYS A 2 12.94 5.01 7.23
N ASN A 3 12.36 5.73 8.21
CA ASN A 3 11.33 5.18 9.10
C ASN A 3 10.01 4.89 8.36
N ILE A 4 9.59 5.78 7.46
CA ILE A 4 8.39 5.59 6.63
C ILE A 4 8.55 4.35 5.74
N ASN A 5 9.72 4.14 5.14
CA ASN A 5 9.96 2.95 4.32
C ASN A 5 9.95 1.65 5.16
N ARG A 6 10.50 1.68 6.37
CA ARG A 6 10.41 0.54 7.32
C ARG A 6 8.96 0.24 7.72
N MET A 7 8.17 1.27 8.02
CA MET A 7 6.74 1.11 8.31
C MET A 7 5.98 0.56 7.11
N ASN A 8 6.30 1.02 5.89
CA ASN A 8 5.72 0.48 4.66
C ASN A 8 5.96 -1.02 4.58
N TYR A 9 7.20 -1.50 4.71
CA TYR A 9 7.49 -2.95 4.69
C TYR A 9 6.76 -3.74 5.78
N PHE A 10 6.65 -3.19 6.98
CA PHE A 10 5.97 -3.86 8.08
C PHE A 10 4.46 -4.00 7.81
N ILE A 11 3.82 -2.88 7.46
CA ILE A 11 2.37 -2.82 7.23
C ILE A 11 1.97 -3.63 5.99
N THR A 12 2.83 -3.68 4.97
CA THR A 12 2.54 -4.39 3.71
C THR A 12 2.98 -5.85 3.71
N GLY A 13 3.90 -6.23 4.60
CA GLY A 13 4.39 -7.61 4.71
C GLY A 13 3.49 -8.54 5.52
N ILE A 14 2.79 -8.02 6.53
CA ILE A 14 1.89 -8.82 7.39
C ILE A 14 0.65 -9.35 6.64
N PRO A 15 -0.11 -8.53 5.89
CA PRO A 15 -1.33 -8.99 5.24
C PRO A 15 -1.12 -10.19 4.29
N PRO A 16 -0.11 -10.21 3.40
CA PRO A 16 0.15 -11.37 2.53
C PRO A 16 0.43 -12.67 3.30
N ILE A 17 1.16 -12.59 4.41
CA ILE A 17 1.45 -13.77 5.24
C ILE A 17 0.15 -14.32 5.84
N LEU A 18 -0.73 -13.46 6.34
CA LEU A 18 -2.02 -13.87 6.91
C LEU A 18 -2.99 -14.37 5.85
N LEU A 19 -2.99 -13.79 4.65
CA LEU A 19 -3.79 -14.27 3.53
C LEU A 19 -3.38 -15.70 3.13
N LEU A 20 -2.08 -15.96 3.01
CA LEU A 20 -1.56 -17.30 2.71
C LEU A 20 -1.85 -18.29 3.83
N ALA A 21 -1.62 -17.90 5.10
CA ALA A 21 -1.94 -18.74 6.25
C ALA A 21 -3.44 -19.04 6.34
N GLY A 22 -4.29 -18.05 6.09
CA GLY A 22 -5.73 -18.23 6.11
C GLY A 22 -6.25 -19.13 5.01
N TRP A 23 -5.63 -19.07 3.82
CA TRP A 23 -5.95 -19.99 2.73
C TRP A 23 -5.60 -21.45 3.06
N LEU A 24 -4.51 -21.69 3.79
CA LEU A 24 -4.05 -23.03 4.16
C LEU A 24 -4.72 -23.62 5.40
N PHE A 25 -5.05 -22.79 6.41
CA PHE A 25 -5.39 -23.27 7.75
C PHE A 25 -6.77 -22.85 8.25
N ALA A 26 -7.23 -21.62 7.97
CA ALA A 26 -8.50 -21.11 8.50
C ALA A 26 -9.00 -19.85 7.77
N SER A 27 -10.25 -19.89 7.29
CA SER A 27 -10.90 -18.77 6.59
C SER A 27 -11.02 -17.49 7.43
N SER A 28 -11.11 -17.61 8.76
CA SER A 28 -11.12 -16.45 9.67
C SER A 28 -9.80 -15.68 9.64
N VAL A 29 -8.66 -16.38 9.53
CA VAL A 29 -7.33 -15.76 9.43
C VAL A 29 -7.19 -15.06 8.07
N TRP A 30 -7.78 -15.63 7.02
CA TRP A 30 -7.81 -15.01 5.68
C TRP A 30 -8.53 -13.67 5.74
N MET A 31 -9.70 -13.62 6.39
CA MET A 31 -10.48 -12.39 6.56
C MET A 31 -9.73 -11.32 7.35
N ILE A 32 -8.95 -11.70 8.37
CA ILE A 32 -8.07 -10.77 9.10
C ILE A 32 -7.00 -10.21 8.16
N GLY A 33 -6.35 -11.06 7.37
CA GLY A 33 -5.37 -10.64 6.36
C GLY A 33 -5.97 -9.65 5.35
N ALA A 34 -7.16 -9.96 4.83
CA ALA A 34 -7.91 -9.09 3.93
C ALA A 34 -8.20 -7.72 4.56
N LEU A 35 -8.69 -7.66 5.80
CA LEU A 35 -8.93 -6.39 6.50
C LEU A 35 -7.65 -5.57 6.72
N LEU A 36 -6.52 -6.21 7.01
CA LEU A 36 -5.24 -5.49 7.15
C LEU A 36 -4.74 -4.91 5.82
N THR A 37 -5.18 -5.41 4.67
CA THR A 37 -4.90 -4.75 3.38
C THR A 37 -5.58 -3.39 3.26
N MET A 38 -6.76 -3.21 3.86
CA MET A 38 -7.44 -1.92 3.91
C MET A 38 -6.68 -0.93 4.81
N VAL A 39 -6.16 -1.42 5.93
CA VAL A 39 -5.27 -0.63 6.81
C VAL A 39 -4.01 -0.20 6.06
N THR A 40 -3.45 -1.08 5.24
CA THR A 40 -2.31 -0.78 4.36
C THR A 40 -2.65 0.31 3.36
N GLY A 41 -3.79 0.21 2.68
CA GLY A 41 -4.27 1.24 1.75
C GLY A 41 -4.46 2.59 2.45
N ALA A 42 -4.99 2.61 3.67
CA ALA A 42 -5.18 3.84 4.43
C ALA A 42 -3.83 4.50 4.79
N PHE A 43 -2.84 3.71 5.20
CA PHE A 43 -1.48 4.19 5.41
C PHE A 43 -0.88 4.78 4.12
N HIS A 44 -1.10 4.13 2.96
CA HIS A 44 -0.66 4.62 1.66
C HIS A 44 -1.30 5.95 1.25
N ILE A 45 -2.56 6.19 1.59
CA ILE A 45 -3.21 7.51 1.40
C ILE A 45 -2.48 8.58 2.20
N VAL A 46 -2.26 8.36 3.51
CA VAL A 46 -1.63 9.36 4.39
C VAL A 46 -0.23 9.71 3.90
N VAL A 47 0.59 8.70 3.59
CA VAL A 47 1.96 8.92 3.09
C VAL A 47 1.95 9.54 1.69
N GLY A 48 1.06 9.10 0.81
CA GLY A 48 0.94 9.63 -0.55
C GLY A 48 0.54 11.11 -0.57
N ILE A 49 -0.41 11.51 0.28
CA ILE A 49 -0.80 12.92 0.45
C ILE A 49 0.39 13.75 0.96
N GLY A 50 1.10 13.25 1.98
CA GLY A 50 2.32 13.90 2.48
C GLY A 50 3.35 14.14 1.37
N LEU A 51 3.59 13.13 0.52
CA LEU A 51 4.51 13.25 -0.62
C LEU A 51 4.03 14.26 -1.66
N CYS A 52 2.73 14.33 -1.94
CA CYS A 52 2.16 15.34 -2.83
C CYS A 52 2.38 16.75 -2.28
N ILE A 53 2.12 16.99 -1.00
CA ILE A 53 2.31 18.30 -0.37
C ILE A 53 3.79 18.71 -0.43
N GLU A 54 4.71 17.82 -0.02
CA GLU A 54 6.15 18.11 0.00
C GLU A 54 6.75 18.37 -1.39
N THR A 55 6.13 17.82 -2.44
CA THR A 55 6.67 17.88 -3.81
C THR A 55 5.92 18.86 -4.72
N ASN A 56 5.04 19.70 -4.15
CA ASN A 56 4.16 20.61 -4.89
C ASN A 56 3.29 19.90 -5.94
N GLY A 57 2.77 18.72 -5.59
CA GLY A 57 1.79 17.99 -6.39
C GLY A 57 2.36 17.39 -7.68
N LYS A 58 3.61 16.92 -7.68
CA LYS A 58 4.19 16.27 -8.87
C LYS A 58 3.28 15.12 -9.37
N PRO A 59 3.04 15.00 -10.69
CA PRO A 59 2.08 14.04 -11.25
C PRO A 59 2.29 12.59 -10.80
N ILE A 60 3.54 12.16 -10.60
CA ILE A 60 3.87 10.79 -10.20
C ILE A 60 3.26 10.38 -8.85
N TYR A 61 3.18 11.31 -7.88
CA TYR A 61 2.58 11.03 -6.57
C TYR A 61 1.05 11.11 -6.61
N LEU A 62 0.50 11.95 -7.50
CA LEU A 62 -0.94 12.01 -7.75
C LEU A 62 -1.44 10.73 -8.42
N ILE A 63 -0.71 10.20 -9.43
CA ILE A 63 -1.02 8.92 -10.07
C ILE A 63 -0.99 7.78 -9.04
N TYR A 64 -0.01 7.81 -8.13
CA TYR A 64 0.03 6.84 -7.05
C TYR A 64 -1.22 6.89 -6.16
N LEU A 65 -1.60 8.09 -5.69
CA LEU A 65 -2.83 8.26 -4.89
C LEU A 65 -4.09 7.82 -5.64
N LEU A 66 -4.16 8.09 -6.95
CA LEU A 66 -5.24 7.60 -7.80
C LEU A 66 -5.29 6.06 -7.80
N GLY A 67 -4.14 5.40 -7.87
CA GLY A 67 -4.04 3.93 -7.77
C GLY A 67 -4.51 3.39 -6.42
N VAL A 68 -4.18 4.07 -5.32
CA VAL A 68 -4.66 3.71 -3.98
C VAL A 68 -6.18 3.93 -3.85
N ALA A 69 -6.71 5.02 -4.39
CA ALA A 69 -8.15 5.27 -4.44
C ALA A 69 -8.88 4.20 -5.27
N LEU A 70 -8.30 3.81 -6.41
CA LEU A 70 -8.82 2.74 -7.25
C LEU A 70 -8.86 1.39 -6.51
N PHE A 71 -7.84 1.09 -5.70
CA PHE A 71 -7.85 -0.09 -4.83
C PHE A 71 -9.08 -0.11 -3.90
N PHE A 72 -9.39 1.00 -3.21
CA PHE A 72 -10.58 1.07 -2.34
C PHE A 72 -11.89 0.94 -3.12
N ILE A 73 -11.97 1.54 -4.31
CA ILE A 73 -13.15 1.40 -5.18
C ILE A 73 -13.32 -0.07 -5.57
N LEU A 74 -12.26 -0.72 -6.05
CA LEU A 74 -12.27 -2.13 -6.45
C LEU A 74 -12.63 -3.05 -5.29
N TRP A 75 -12.16 -2.74 -4.08
CA TRP A 75 -12.49 -3.49 -2.87
C TRP A 75 -14.00 -3.53 -2.58
N ILE A 76 -14.72 -2.45 -2.91
CA ILE A 76 -16.17 -2.34 -2.67
C ILE A 76 -16.97 -3.03 -3.78
N ILE A 77 -16.53 -2.92 -5.04
CA ILE A 77 -17.34 -3.32 -6.20
C ILE A 77 -17.01 -4.70 -6.77
N THR A 78 -15.92 -5.34 -6.33
CA THR A 78 -15.42 -6.59 -6.90
C THR A 78 -15.08 -7.63 -5.84
N ASN A 79 -14.78 -8.86 -6.28
CA ASN A 79 -14.38 -9.95 -5.38
C ASN A 79 -13.03 -9.68 -4.70
N TRP A 80 -13.02 -9.84 -3.38
CA TRP A 80 -11.87 -9.56 -2.52
C TRP A 80 -10.64 -10.42 -2.86
N GLU A 81 -10.83 -11.64 -3.38
CA GLU A 81 -9.74 -12.56 -3.73
C GLU A 81 -8.74 -12.00 -4.75
N ASN A 82 -9.18 -11.15 -5.68
CA ASN A 82 -8.28 -10.53 -6.66
C ASN A 82 -7.69 -9.21 -6.16
N VAL A 83 -8.45 -8.47 -5.33
CA VAL A 83 -8.04 -7.14 -4.88
C VAL A 83 -6.93 -7.22 -3.84
N VAL A 84 -6.85 -8.31 -3.07
CA VAL A 84 -5.80 -8.53 -2.07
C VAL A 84 -4.37 -8.60 -2.64
N TYR A 85 -4.21 -8.77 -3.96
CA TYR A 85 -2.90 -8.71 -4.62
C TYR A 85 -2.42 -7.29 -4.96
N MET A 86 -3.32 -6.29 -4.98
CA MET A 86 -2.96 -4.90 -5.26
C MET A 86 -2.11 -4.22 -4.17
N PRO A 87 -2.38 -4.39 -2.85
CA PRO A 87 -1.59 -3.75 -1.81
C PRO A 87 -0.08 -4.06 -1.86
N PRO A 88 0.38 -5.31 -2.09
CA PRO A 88 1.80 -5.59 -2.31
C PRO A 88 2.42 -4.85 -3.51
N ILE A 89 1.66 -4.69 -4.60
CA ILE A 89 2.10 -3.95 -5.78
C ILE A 89 2.24 -2.46 -5.44
N LEU A 90 1.22 -1.88 -4.82
CA LEU A 90 1.22 -0.48 -4.37
C LEU A 90 2.33 -0.21 -3.35
N ALA A 91 2.62 -1.17 -2.47
CA ALA A 91 3.70 -1.10 -1.50
C ALA A 91 5.08 -1.05 -2.15
N THR A 92 5.29 -1.88 -3.17
CA THR A 92 6.53 -1.92 -3.94
C THR A 92 6.72 -0.60 -4.67
N TYR A 93 5.67 -0.10 -5.33
CA TYR A 93 5.70 1.18 -6.02
C TYR A 93 5.98 2.36 -5.06
N MET A 94 5.33 2.40 -3.89
CA MET A 94 5.61 3.39 -2.85
C MET A 94 7.08 3.36 -2.40
N SER A 95 7.65 2.18 -2.22
CA SER A 95 9.07 2.02 -1.84
C SER A 95 9.99 2.63 -2.91
N VAL A 96 9.66 2.44 -4.19
CA VAL A 96 10.39 3.04 -5.32
C VAL A 96 10.27 4.57 -5.31
N LEU A 97 9.07 5.12 -5.09
CA LEU A 97 8.86 6.57 -4.99
C LEU A 97 9.66 7.20 -3.86
N LEU A 98 9.64 6.58 -2.68
CA LEU A 98 10.42 7.03 -1.52
C LEU A 98 11.92 6.96 -1.79
N PHE A 99 12.39 5.92 -2.50
CA PHE A 99 13.79 5.79 -2.89
C PHE A 99 14.22 6.89 -3.87
N ILE A 100 13.43 7.15 -4.91
CA ILE A 100 13.71 8.21 -5.90
C ILE A 100 13.78 9.57 -5.21
N LYS A 101 12.81 9.90 -4.35
CA LYS A 101 12.80 11.15 -3.59
C LYS A 101 14.05 11.28 -2.72
N ALA A 102 14.41 10.22 -1.98
CA ALA A 102 15.60 10.22 -1.12
C ALA A 102 16.92 10.36 -1.89
N LYS A 103 16.97 9.94 -3.16
CA LYS A 103 18.16 10.13 -4.02
C LYS A 103 18.22 11.56 -4.57
N LEU A 104 17.08 12.14 -4.95
CA LEU A 104 17.00 13.50 -5.47
C LEU A 104 17.27 14.58 -4.41
N GLU A 105 16.89 14.36 -3.15
CA GLU A 105 17.16 15.30 -2.04
C GLU A 105 18.62 15.29 -1.55
N LYS A 106 19.43 14.31 -1.98
CA LYS A 106 20.85 14.23 -1.63
C LYS A 106 21.79 14.90 -2.66
N LEU A 107 21.23 15.36 -3.77
CA LEU A 107 21.90 16.14 -4.82
C LEU A 107 21.51 17.61 -4.67
#